data_AF-A0A0L0NS27-F1
#
_entry.id   AF-A0A0L0NS27-F1
#
_cell.length_a   1.000
_cell.length_b   1.000
_cell.length_c   1.000
_cell.angle_alpha   90.00
_cell.angle_beta   90.00
_cell.angle_gamma   90.00
#
_symmetry.space_group_name_H-M   'P 1'
#
loop_
_entity.id
_entity.type
_entity.pdbx_description
1 polymer ?
#
loop_
_entity_poly.entity_id
_entity_poly.type
_entity_poly.pdbx_seq_one_letter_code
_entity_poly.pdbx_strand_id
1 'polypeptide(L)'
;MDSAVLVGLNKDEFIMVDGFYDLSVVKGCASVNNLFKISSGNAYPVVTSKNESLPVICGLESEESTQTGVLPSYSTVIKLSNLDTGLQNFGFILPNLQDLFHTQPSSPYTFEVVETPRNNVVGLRVDQKAHYAITEVSEKLRFQESRAAIVVGASFCGRLTFADLLVNNMLLAGVQRVALIDLDPSSPKFTPTGCIGLTFHSQISIGVHLQTHDSNNKLHFYGHEDPAVAPSYYFRCTESLKKHYITHWKSIPLIVITPGNIRGFGRETLAHLFKVFGDLEPSLIYLSHNNYLSIGDFEPDEFEVQDNPDDEVLADLTYKTVYKLDSTRRKPKYLGILASEIALLQYFHRISRHHWDFSSFLLELAPLILSFTPGNEFSVPLITSLHEPVKCLNESEMQTFIEASVVALCAINVPKSSLQSYPQFINTTELLHLDCTFICLCIVHSINLKERFFLVYLPKDQNLSGKLLRATANGHTLALVRGTGSIPSGEILASPFIGKKIPFVNREPTNKIGGIWNARRNLGRKSQRS
;
A
#
# COMPACT_ATOMS: atom_id res chain seq x y z
N MET A 1 -5.05 36.17 -3.89
CA MET A 1 -5.85 35.30 -3.02
C MET A 1 -4.87 34.61 -2.11
N ASP A 2 -5.07 34.68 -0.79
CA ASP A 2 -4.11 34.11 0.17
C ASP A 2 -4.06 32.60 0.02
N SER A 3 -2.88 32.06 -0.30
CA SER A 3 -2.65 30.63 -0.54
C SER A 3 -2.18 29.90 0.71
N ALA A 4 -2.23 30.56 1.87
CA ALA A 4 -1.75 30.01 3.14
C ALA A 4 -2.40 30.69 4.35
N VAL A 5 -2.48 29.96 5.45
CA VAL A 5 -2.95 30.41 6.76
C VAL A 5 -1.81 30.30 7.77
N LEU A 6 -1.67 31.30 8.63
CA LEU A 6 -0.80 31.23 9.81
C LEU A 6 -1.65 30.89 11.04
N VAL A 7 -1.20 29.91 11.81
CA VAL A 7 -1.85 29.51 13.06
C VAL A 7 -0.86 29.69 14.20
N GLY A 8 -1.24 30.50 15.17
CA GLY A 8 -0.50 30.65 16.43
C GLY A 8 -1.01 29.62 17.46
N LEU A 9 -0.09 28.95 18.13
CA LEU A 9 -0.37 27.95 19.17
C LEU A 9 0.49 28.25 20.41
N ASN A 10 -0.15 28.28 21.57
CA ASN A 10 0.54 28.23 22.85
C ASN A 10 0.92 26.78 23.20
N LYS A 11 1.66 26.63 24.29
CA LYS A 11 2.01 25.32 24.84
C LYS A 11 0.75 24.47 25.05
N ASP A 12 0.79 23.23 24.58
CA ASP A 12 -0.27 22.21 24.70
C ASP A 12 -1.57 22.51 23.93
N GLU A 13 -1.69 23.68 23.29
CA GLU A 13 -2.75 23.95 22.31
C GLU A 13 -2.48 23.15 21.04
N PHE A 14 -3.52 22.53 20.50
CA PHE A 14 -3.41 21.71 19.31
C PHE A 14 -4.53 22.00 18.31
N ILE A 15 -4.23 21.70 17.05
CA ILE A 15 -5.22 21.64 15.98
C ILE A 15 -5.19 20.30 15.28
N MET A 16 -6.31 19.97 14.64
CA MET A 16 -6.39 18.96 13.59
C MET A 16 -6.72 19.68 12.29
N VAL A 17 -6.13 19.23 11.19
CA VAL A 17 -6.36 19.81 9.87
C VAL A 17 -6.69 18.69 8.91
N ASP A 18 -7.82 18.82 8.22
CA ASP A 18 -8.27 17.87 7.19
C ASP A 18 -8.05 18.48 5.80
N GLY A 19 -7.37 17.74 4.94
CA GLY A 19 -7.18 18.03 3.53
C GLY A 19 -5.74 17.96 3.09
N PHE A 20 -5.37 18.87 2.20
CA PHE A 20 -4.08 18.87 1.52
C PHE A 20 -3.36 20.17 1.83
N TYR A 21 -2.20 20.09 2.48
CA TYR A 21 -1.44 21.28 2.85
C TYR A 21 0.04 21.01 3.04
N ASP A 22 0.87 22.02 2.78
CA ASP A 22 2.25 22.04 3.25
C ASP A 22 2.30 22.63 4.66
N LEU A 23 2.77 21.84 5.62
CA LEU A 23 3.00 22.23 7.01
C LEU A 23 4.43 22.72 7.20
N SER A 24 4.61 23.93 7.72
CA SER A 24 5.93 24.44 8.11
C SER A 24 5.86 25.23 9.41
N VAL A 25 6.95 25.26 10.17
CA VAL A 25 7.06 26.07 11.38
C VAL A 25 7.74 27.40 11.04
N VAL A 26 7.08 28.51 11.37
CA VAL A 26 7.58 29.88 11.16
C VAL A 26 8.26 30.41 12.41
N LYS A 27 7.75 30.06 13.59
CA LYS A 27 8.28 30.45 14.91
C LYS A 27 8.15 29.29 15.89
N GLY A 28 9.15 29.09 16.74
CA GLY A 28 9.14 28.07 17.79
C GLY A 28 9.30 26.66 17.24
N CYS A 29 8.59 25.70 17.85
CA CYS A 29 8.60 24.29 17.46
C CYS A 29 7.20 23.70 17.64
N ALA A 30 6.80 22.77 16.79
CA ALA A 30 5.55 22.05 16.95
C ALA A 30 5.81 20.56 17.18
N SER A 31 4.90 19.89 17.87
CA SER A 31 4.84 18.44 17.98
C SER A 31 3.75 17.90 17.07
N VAL A 32 4.07 16.87 16.28
CA VAL A 32 3.09 16.16 15.44
C VAL A 32 2.80 14.80 16.07
N ASN A 33 1.51 14.49 16.25
CA ASN A 33 0.98 13.26 16.86
C ASN A 33 1.49 12.97 18.28
N ASN A 34 1.96 14.00 18.98
CA ASN A 34 2.63 13.90 20.28
C ASN A 34 3.86 12.97 20.26
N LEU A 35 4.56 12.92 19.13
CA LEU A 35 5.70 12.04 18.92
C LEU A 35 6.90 12.80 18.35
N PHE A 36 6.72 13.50 17.23
CA PHE A 36 7.84 14.14 16.55
C PHE A 36 7.86 15.64 16.75
N LYS A 37 9.04 16.18 17.08
CA LYS A 37 9.29 17.63 17.08
C LYS A 37 9.68 18.08 15.68
N ILE A 38 8.97 19.08 15.16
CA ILE A 38 9.32 19.80 13.93
C ILE A 38 9.68 21.25 14.27
N SER A 39 10.66 21.80 13.55
CA SER A 39 11.18 23.16 13.73
C SER A 39 11.23 23.90 12.39
N SER A 40 11.62 25.17 12.43
CA SER A 40 11.75 26.00 11.23
C SER A 40 12.77 25.45 10.24
N GLY A 41 12.48 25.56 8.94
CA GLY A 41 13.43 25.26 7.85
C GLY A 41 12.93 24.23 6.85
N ASN A 42 11.96 23.39 7.23
CA ASN A 42 11.36 22.39 6.35
C ASN A 42 9.86 22.64 6.15
N ALA A 43 9.37 22.26 4.97
CA ALA A 43 7.96 22.10 4.68
C ALA A 43 7.65 20.61 4.53
N TYR A 44 6.54 20.18 5.13
CA TYR A 44 6.09 18.80 5.14
C TYR A 44 4.76 18.72 4.40
N PRO A 45 4.70 18.07 3.22
CA PRO A 45 3.43 17.87 2.53
C PRO A 45 2.57 16.89 3.35
N VAL A 46 1.33 17.30 3.61
CA VAL A 46 0.34 16.54 4.35
C VAL A 46 -0.86 16.28 3.47
N VAL A 47 -1.25 15.02 3.40
CA VAL A 47 -2.49 14.57 2.73
C VAL A 47 -3.27 13.77 3.75
N THR A 48 -4.54 14.09 3.96
CA THR A 48 -5.41 13.32 4.86
C THR A 48 -6.47 12.54 4.07
N SER A 49 -7.02 11.51 4.69
CA SER A 49 -8.12 10.73 4.15
C SER A 49 -9.06 10.32 5.27
N LYS A 50 -10.36 10.18 4.96
CA LYS A 50 -11.35 9.67 5.93
C LYS A 50 -11.10 8.22 6.38
N ASN A 51 -10.23 7.49 5.69
CA ASN A 51 -9.79 6.15 6.09
C ASN A 51 -8.73 6.15 7.20
N GLU A 52 -8.09 7.29 7.45
CA GLU A 52 -7.02 7.43 8.45
C GLU A 52 -7.43 8.40 9.57
N SER A 53 -6.60 8.47 10.60
CA SER A 53 -6.75 9.49 11.66
C SER A 53 -6.02 10.76 11.25
N LEU A 54 -6.59 11.93 11.57
CA LEU A 54 -5.98 13.21 11.22
C LEU A 54 -4.69 13.44 12.03
N PRO A 55 -3.65 14.02 11.41
CA PRO A 55 -2.49 14.48 12.17
C PRO A 55 -2.91 15.52 13.23
N VAL A 56 -2.37 15.38 14.44
CA VAL A 56 -2.56 16.36 15.51
C VAL A 56 -1.29 17.21 15.61
N ILE A 57 -1.43 18.52 15.44
CA ILE A 57 -0.32 19.47 15.50
C ILE A 57 -0.45 20.27 16.79
N CYS A 58 0.54 20.19 17.67
CA CYS A 58 0.54 20.79 18.99
C CYS A 58 1.67 21.83 19.13
N GLY A 59 1.38 22.98 19.75
CA GLY A 59 2.38 23.99 20.07
C GLY A 59 3.30 23.53 21.20
N LEU A 60 4.61 23.76 21.04
CA LEU A 60 5.58 23.53 22.11
C LEU A 60 6.01 24.84 22.76
N GLU A 61 6.63 24.71 23.93
CA GLU A 61 7.29 25.81 24.61
C GLU A 61 8.57 26.18 23.84
N SER A 62 8.77 27.47 23.59
CA SER A 62 9.98 27.99 22.96
C SER A 62 10.95 28.43 24.06
N GLU A 63 12.19 27.95 24.03
CA GLU A 63 13.26 28.43 24.92
C GLU A 63 13.63 29.90 24.60
N GLU A 64 13.38 30.35 23.37
CA GLU A 64 13.60 31.72 22.94
C GLU A 64 12.36 32.58 23.19
N SER A 65 12.45 33.46 24.20
CA SER A 65 11.44 34.39 24.68
C SER A 65 11.38 35.70 23.89
N THR A 66 11.73 35.69 22.60
CA THR A 66 11.69 36.91 21.79
C THR A 66 10.25 37.16 21.34
N GLN A 67 9.58 38.11 22.00
CA GLN A 67 8.27 38.69 21.62
C GLN A 67 8.29 39.42 20.25
N THR A 68 9.42 39.42 19.55
CA THR A 68 9.58 40.01 18.22
C THR A 68 9.34 38.96 17.14
N GLY A 69 8.29 39.13 16.33
CA GLY A 69 7.98 38.22 15.21
C GLY A 69 6.52 38.21 14.79
N VAL A 70 6.20 37.40 13.78
CA VAL A 70 4.82 37.17 13.32
C VAL A 70 4.02 36.50 14.43
N LEU A 71 2.78 36.98 14.68
CA LEU A 71 1.91 36.51 15.77
C LEU A 71 2.63 36.46 17.13
N PRO A 72 3.05 37.62 17.68
CA PRO A 72 3.99 37.70 18.81
C PRO A 72 3.47 37.05 20.09
N SER A 73 2.15 37.01 20.30
CA SER A 73 1.49 36.44 21.48
C SER A 73 1.61 34.91 21.60
N TYR A 74 2.06 34.21 20.55
CA TYR A 74 2.10 32.75 20.52
C TYR A 74 3.55 32.24 20.58
N SER A 75 3.77 31.15 21.33
CA SER A 75 5.09 30.51 21.43
C SER A 75 5.46 29.77 20.15
N THR A 76 4.47 29.20 19.47
CA THR A 76 4.63 28.48 18.21
C THR A 76 3.75 29.12 17.14
N VAL A 77 4.31 29.30 15.94
CA VAL A 77 3.55 29.73 14.76
C VAL A 77 3.84 28.77 13.63
N ILE A 78 2.78 28.14 13.12
CA ILE A 78 2.85 27.28 11.94
C ILE A 78 2.21 27.98 10.73
N LYS A 79 2.65 27.58 9.54
CA LYS A 79 2.06 27.97 8.28
C LYS A 79 1.51 26.73 7.58
N LEU A 80 0.24 26.80 7.19
CA LEU A 80 -0.46 25.84 6.37
C LEU A 80 -0.64 26.44 4.98
N SER A 81 -0.01 25.89 3.94
CA SER A 81 -0.14 26.39 2.56
C SER A 81 -0.90 25.38 1.71
N ASN A 82 -1.65 25.85 0.71
CA ASN A 82 -2.35 24.95 -0.21
C ASN A 82 -1.39 23.98 -0.88
N LEU A 83 -1.83 22.73 -1.00
CA LEU A 83 -1.14 21.67 -1.72
C LEU A 83 -2.11 21.03 -2.71
N ASP A 84 -1.90 21.28 -4.00
CA ASP A 84 -2.66 20.59 -5.05
C ASP A 84 -1.92 19.32 -5.48
N THR A 85 -2.62 18.19 -5.37
CA THR A 85 -2.08 16.88 -5.74
C THR A 85 -2.88 16.23 -6.86
N GLY A 86 -4.06 16.76 -7.20
CA GLY A 86 -5.05 16.10 -8.05
C GLY A 86 -5.86 14.99 -7.36
N LEU A 87 -5.45 14.46 -6.20
CA LEU A 87 -6.27 13.51 -5.42
C LEU A 87 -7.57 14.12 -4.91
N GLN A 88 -7.63 15.45 -4.81
CA GLN A 88 -8.87 16.20 -4.59
C GLN A 88 -9.98 15.80 -5.57
N ASN A 89 -9.61 15.40 -6.78
CA ASN A 89 -10.55 15.03 -7.84
C ASN A 89 -10.84 13.52 -7.88
N PHE A 90 -10.42 12.74 -6.88
CA PHE A 90 -10.61 11.27 -6.85
C PHE A 90 -12.08 10.86 -7.11
N GLY A 91 -13.03 11.63 -6.57
CA GLY A 91 -14.47 11.41 -6.76
C GLY A 91 -14.94 11.50 -8.22
N PHE A 92 -14.16 12.08 -9.13
CA PHE A 92 -14.50 12.11 -10.56
C PHE A 92 -14.56 10.71 -11.18
N ILE A 93 -13.58 9.86 -10.85
CA ILE A 93 -13.51 8.48 -11.37
C ILE A 93 -14.45 7.56 -10.59
N LEU A 94 -14.58 7.77 -9.27
CA LEU A 94 -15.38 6.91 -8.40
C LEU A 94 -16.28 7.75 -7.50
N PRO A 95 -17.45 8.21 -7.99
CA PRO A 95 -18.32 9.18 -7.28
C PRO A 95 -18.82 8.73 -5.91
N ASN A 96 -19.01 7.42 -5.69
CA ASN A 96 -19.34 6.86 -4.37
C ASN A 96 -18.23 7.07 -3.32
N LEU A 97 -17.02 7.45 -3.74
CA LEU A 97 -15.89 7.79 -2.91
C LEU A 97 -15.53 9.30 -2.98
N GLN A 98 -16.44 10.17 -3.43
CA GLN A 98 -16.21 11.63 -3.46
C GLN A 98 -15.78 12.22 -2.12
N ASP A 99 -16.21 11.58 -1.03
CA ASP A 99 -15.94 12.00 0.34
C ASP A 99 -14.63 11.42 0.90
N LEU A 100 -13.88 10.60 0.16
CA LEU A 100 -12.68 9.92 0.66
C LEU A 100 -11.57 10.92 1.06
N PHE A 101 -11.41 11.95 0.24
CA PHE A 101 -10.47 13.05 0.42
C PHE A 101 -11.25 14.35 0.64
N HIS A 102 -10.65 15.31 1.33
CA HIS A 102 -11.25 16.61 1.56
C HIS A 102 -11.49 17.33 0.22
N THR A 103 -12.69 17.85 0.04
CA THR A 103 -13.07 18.71 -1.08
C THR A 103 -13.95 19.85 -0.57
N GLN A 104 -13.56 21.09 -0.86
CA GLN A 104 -14.36 22.27 -0.48
C GLN A 104 -14.27 23.34 -1.57
N PRO A 105 -15.09 23.24 -2.64
CA PRO A 105 -14.98 24.13 -3.80
C PRO A 105 -15.22 25.61 -3.49
N SER A 106 -15.94 25.92 -2.40
CA SER A 106 -16.20 27.29 -1.95
C SER A 106 -15.06 27.90 -1.13
N SER A 107 -14.10 27.09 -0.67
CA SER A 107 -12.95 27.55 0.10
C SER A 107 -11.79 27.88 -0.84
N PRO A 108 -11.04 28.96 -0.60
CA PRO A 108 -9.77 29.19 -1.31
C PRO A 108 -8.67 28.22 -0.84
N TYR A 109 -8.92 27.44 0.22
CA TYR A 109 -7.97 26.51 0.80
C TYR A 109 -8.25 25.07 0.41
N THR A 110 -7.18 24.29 0.17
CA THR A 110 -7.27 22.85 -0.10
C THR A 110 -7.39 22.01 1.19
N PHE A 111 -7.62 22.68 2.32
CA PHE A 111 -7.69 22.11 3.65
C PHE A 111 -8.65 22.92 4.53
N GLU A 112 -9.07 22.33 5.64
CA GLU A 112 -9.84 22.97 6.70
C GLU A 112 -9.25 22.65 8.08
N VAL A 113 -9.27 23.63 8.98
CA VAL A 113 -8.98 23.41 10.39
C VAL A 113 -10.24 22.84 11.06
N VAL A 114 -10.10 21.72 11.76
CA VAL A 114 -11.23 21.06 12.42
C VAL A 114 -11.45 21.70 13.79
N GLU A 115 -12.34 22.69 13.84
CA GLU A 115 -12.63 23.49 15.05
C GLU A 115 -13.66 22.85 15.97
N THR A 116 -14.56 22.03 15.42
CA THR A 116 -15.65 21.40 16.17
C THR A 116 -15.55 19.87 16.11
N PRO A 117 -15.92 19.15 17.20
CA PRO A 117 -16.00 17.69 17.16
C PRO A 117 -16.95 17.24 16.04
N ARG A 118 -16.48 16.31 15.21
CA ARG A 118 -17.26 15.72 14.12
C ARG A 118 -17.28 14.20 14.28
N ASN A 119 -18.42 13.59 13.96
CA ASN A 119 -18.54 12.13 13.97
C ASN A 119 -17.50 11.49 13.04
N ASN A 120 -16.82 10.45 13.50
CA ASN A 120 -15.83 9.68 12.75
C ASN A 120 -14.57 10.46 12.30
N VAL A 121 -14.34 11.65 12.86
CA VAL A 121 -13.07 12.38 12.71
C VAL A 121 -12.29 12.22 14.00
N VAL A 122 -11.10 11.62 13.91
CA VAL A 122 -10.27 11.29 15.08
C VAL A 122 -8.85 11.73 14.81
N GLY A 123 -8.25 12.40 15.78
CA GLY A 123 -6.84 12.78 15.76
C GLY A 123 -5.93 11.61 16.14
N LEU A 124 -4.79 11.49 15.46
CA LEU A 124 -3.74 10.53 15.83
C LEU A 124 -2.93 11.08 17.00
N ARG A 125 -2.98 10.38 18.13
CA ARG A 125 -2.14 10.65 19.30
C ARG A 125 -1.49 9.36 19.78
N VAL A 126 -0.19 9.41 20.00
CA VAL A 126 0.58 8.26 20.51
C VAL A 126 0.57 8.30 22.04
N ASP A 127 0.25 7.16 22.66
CA ASP A 127 0.32 7.03 24.13
C ASP A 127 1.77 6.89 24.63
N GLN A 128 1.96 6.90 25.94
CA GLN A 128 3.30 6.85 26.53
C GLN A 128 4.04 5.53 26.25
N LYS A 129 3.36 4.38 26.23
CA LYS A 129 3.98 3.07 25.98
C LYS A 129 4.44 2.97 24.53
N ALA A 130 3.59 3.37 23.59
CA ALA A 130 3.90 3.39 22.16
C ALA A 130 4.99 4.42 21.85
N HIS A 131 4.96 5.60 22.47
CA HIS A 131 6.02 6.60 22.34
C HIS A 131 7.37 6.03 22.82
N TYR A 132 7.41 5.44 24.01
CA TYR A 132 8.61 4.78 24.53
C TYR A 132 9.12 3.68 23.58
N ALA A 133 8.24 2.80 23.12
CA ALA A 133 8.61 1.72 22.20
C ALA A 133 9.16 2.25 20.88
N ILE A 134 8.54 3.28 20.28
CA ILE A 134 9.02 3.88 19.03
C ILE A 134 10.42 4.48 19.23
N THR A 135 10.63 5.25 20.28
CA THR A 135 11.93 5.89 20.59
C THR A 135 13.01 4.84 20.84
N GLU A 136 12.76 3.91 21.77
CA GLU A 136 13.72 2.88 22.17
C GLU A 136 14.06 1.94 21.00
N VAL A 137 13.07 1.49 20.22
CA VAL A 137 13.33 0.64 19.04
C VAL A 137 14.11 1.41 17.98
N SER A 138 13.81 2.69 17.77
CA SER A 138 14.56 3.53 16.81
C SER A 138 16.03 3.63 17.19
N GLU A 139 16.33 3.85 18.47
CA GLU A 139 17.71 3.91 18.97
C GLU A 139 18.42 2.57 18.80
N LYS A 140 17.77 1.46 19.17
CA LYS A 140 18.33 0.11 18.97
C LYS A 140 18.66 -0.20 17.52
N LEU A 141 17.80 0.21 16.59
CA LEU A 141 18.04 0.05 15.16
C LEU A 141 19.19 0.95 14.68
N ARG A 142 19.21 2.22 15.11
CA ARG A 142 20.23 3.20 14.73
C ARG A 142 21.63 2.82 15.22
N PHE A 143 21.73 2.33 16.44
CA PHE A 143 22.99 1.88 17.05
C PHE A 143 23.28 0.39 16.80
N GLN A 144 22.48 -0.27 15.95
CA GLN A 144 22.65 -1.66 15.53
C GLN A 144 22.63 -2.69 16.68
N GLU A 145 22.02 -2.35 17.81
CA GLU A 145 21.73 -3.29 18.90
C GLU A 145 20.68 -4.33 18.49
N SER A 146 19.78 -3.95 17.60
CA SER A 146 18.93 -4.86 16.83
C SER A 146 19.05 -4.51 15.35
N ARG A 147 19.00 -5.52 14.47
CA ARG A 147 19.10 -5.29 13.01
C ARG A 147 17.73 -5.10 12.36
N ALA A 148 16.66 -5.50 13.03
CA ALA A 148 15.32 -5.43 12.49
C ALA A 148 14.28 -5.19 13.58
N ALA A 149 13.22 -4.46 13.24
CA ALA A 149 11.99 -4.42 14.01
C ALA A 149 10.93 -5.23 13.28
N ILE A 150 10.21 -6.12 13.98
CA ILE A 150 9.07 -6.85 13.39
C ILE A 150 7.78 -6.39 14.07
N VAL A 151 6.85 -5.86 13.29
CA VAL A 151 5.56 -5.34 13.76
C VAL A 151 4.48 -6.38 13.54
N VAL A 152 3.91 -6.89 14.63
CA VAL A 152 2.90 -7.95 14.69
C VAL A 152 1.64 -7.45 15.37
N GLY A 153 0.47 -7.92 14.94
CA GLY A 153 -0.82 -7.66 15.57
C GLY A 153 -1.99 -8.07 14.68
N ALA A 154 -3.18 -8.23 15.24
CA ALA A 154 -4.38 -8.59 14.47
C ALA A 154 -4.80 -7.46 13.51
N SER A 155 -5.62 -7.77 12.50
CA SER A 155 -6.21 -6.77 11.60
C SER A 155 -6.78 -5.58 12.37
N PHE A 156 -6.54 -4.36 11.86
CA PHE A 156 -6.97 -3.10 12.46
C PHE A 156 -6.31 -2.70 13.78
N CYS A 157 -5.27 -3.39 14.26
CA CYS A 157 -4.55 -2.99 15.47
C CYS A 157 -3.55 -1.83 15.29
N GLY A 158 -3.41 -1.30 14.06
CA GLY A 158 -2.51 -0.17 13.78
C GLY A 158 -1.09 -0.54 13.34
N ARG A 159 -0.84 -1.77 12.86
CA ARG A 159 0.50 -2.22 12.39
C ARG A 159 1.15 -1.25 11.40
N LEU A 160 0.39 -0.89 10.36
CA LEU A 160 0.85 0.02 9.31
C LEU A 160 1.09 1.43 9.83
N THR A 161 0.24 1.91 10.76
CA THR A 161 0.41 3.20 11.42
C THR A 161 1.68 3.21 12.27
N PHE A 162 1.90 2.17 13.07
CA PHE A 162 3.09 2.04 13.90
C PHE A 162 4.37 2.01 13.06
N ALA A 163 4.38 1.23 11.97
CA ALA A 163 5.52 1.15 11.07
C ALA A 163 5.86 2.52 10.43
N ASP A 164 4.84 3.26 9.98
CA ASP A 164 5.01 4.60 9.39
C ASP A 164 5.54 5.61 10.44
N LEU A 165 5.05 5.55 11.67
CA LEU A 165 5.57 6.35 12.78
C LEU A 165 7.03 5.99 13.11
N LEU A 166 7.38 4.70 13.10
CA LEU A 166 8.74 4.25 13.35
C LEU A 166 9.71 4.69 12.24
N VAL A 167 9.29 4.62 10.97
CA VAL A 167 10.05 5.18 9.83
C VAL A 167 10.28 6.67 10.05
N ASN A 168 9.23 7.45 10.30
CA ASN A 168 9.32 8.88 10.52
C ASN A 168 10.26 9.23 11.67
N ASN A 169 10.17 8.50 12.80
CA ASN A 169 11.03 8.73 13.95
C ASN A 169 12.51 8.60 13.61
N MET A 170 12.86 7.53 12.89
CA MET A 170 14.25 7.29 12.48
C MET A 170 14.75 8.38 11.52
N LEU A 171 13.93 8.77 10.53
CA LEU A 171 14.31 9.83 9.58
C LEU A 171 14.55 11.16 10.29
N LEU A 172 13.67 11.52 11.24
CA LEU A 172 13.81 12.71 12.07
C LEU A 172 15.01 12.65 13.03
N ALA A 173 15.38 11.45 13.48
CA ALA A 173 16.60 11.21 14.26
C ALA A 173 17.90 11.20 13.43
N GLY A 174 17.83 11.56 12.14
CA GLY A 174 18.98 11.69 11.25
C GLY A 174 19.37 10.43 10.47
N VAL A 175 18.55 9.37 10.52
CA VAL A 175 18.75 8.20 9.66
C VAL A 175 18.41 8.60 8.22
N GLN A 176 19.36 8.46 7.30
CA GLN A 176 19.17 8.91 5.91
C GLN A 176 18.15 8.08 5.13
N ARG A 177 18.05 6.79 5.46
CA ARG A 177 17.21 5.83 4.76
C ARG A 177 16.82 4.68 5.67
N VAL A 178 15.58 4.22 5.54
CA VAL A 178 15.02 3.08 6.26
C VAL A 178 14.53 2.05 5.26
N ALA A 179 14.86 0.78 5.48
CA ALA A 179 14.34 -0.35 4.73
C ALA A 179 13.05 -0.85 5.40
N LEU A 180 12.02 -1.13 4.60
CA LEU A 180 10.75 -1.67 5.07
C LEU A 180 10.34 -2.85 4.20
N ILE A 181 10.21 -4.03 4.81
CA ILE A 181 9.63 -5.21 4.18
C ILE A 181 8.16 -5.28 4.59
N ASP A 182 7.28 -5.07 3.61
CA ASP A 182 5.83 -5.23 3.77
C ASP A 182 5.43 -6.61 3.25
N LEU A 183 4.95 -7.46 4.16
CA LEU A 183 4.51 -8.83 3.86
C LEU A 183 2.98 -8.99 3.96
N ASP A 184 2.22 -7.91 4.10
CA ASP A 184 0.75 -7.96 4.19
C ASP A 184 0.11 -7.64 2.83
N PRO A 185 -0.19 -8.64 1.99
CA PRO A 185 -0.78 -8.38 0.68
C PRO A 185 -2.23 -7.88 0.73
N SER A 186 -2.89 -7.95 1.89
CA SER A 186 -4.28 -7.52 2.08
C SER A 186 -4.42 -5.99 2.27
N SER A 187 -3.32 -5.29 2.55
CA SER A 187 -3.35 -3.87 2.92
C SER A 187 -2.25 -3.09 2.19
N PRO A 188 -2.51 -2.66 0.93
CA PRO A 188 -1.49 -2.02 0.10
C PRO A 188 -1.23 -0.57 0.53
N LYS A 189 -0.36 -0.38 1.53
CA LYS A 189 0.14 0.94 1.94
C LYS A 189 1.53 1.21 1.38
N PHE A 190 2.48 0.31 1.63
CA PHE A 190 3.88 0.52 1.23
C PHE A 190 4.23 -0.11 -0.12
N THR A 191 3.38 -1.01 -0.63
CA THR A 191 3.58 -1.69 -1.91
C THR A 191 2.35 -1.57 -2.82
N PRO A 192 2.50 -1.74 -4.15
CA PRO A 192 1.34 -1.83 -5.04
C PRO A 192 0.40 -2.98 -4.66
N THR A 193 -0.89 -2.86 -4.99
CA THR A 193 -1.90 -3.90 -4.71
C THR A 193 -1.47 -5.28 -5.20
N GLY A 194 -1.59 -6.28 -4.33
CA GLY A 194 -1.21 -7.67 -4.62
C GLY A 194 0.30 -7.93 -4.63
N CYS A 195 1.12 -6.95 -4.23
CA CYS A 195 2.55 -7.15 -4.02
C CYS A 195 2.89 -7.33 -2.54
N ILE A 196 4.01 -8.00 -2.30
CA ILE A 196 4.80 -7.89 -1.07
C ILE A 196 6.19 -7.43 -1.45
N GLY A 197 6.92 -6.77 -0.56
CA GLY A 197 8.18 -6.19 -1.01
C GLY A 197 9.03 -5.46 0.01
N LEU A 198 10.31 -5.32 -0.35
CA LEU A 198 11.29 -4.46 0.29
C LEU A 198 11.25 -3.08 -0.37
N THR A 199 10.99 -2.06 0.44
CA THR A 199 10.90 -0.66 0.03
C THR A 199 11.86 0.21 0.85
N PHE A 200 12.27 1.34 0.27
CA PHE A 200 13.18 2.28 0.90
C PHE A 200 12.54 3.66 1.10
N HIS A 201 12.67 4.16 2.32
CA HIS A 201 12.05 5.42 2.76
C HIS A 201 13.14 6.38 3.21
N SER A 202 13.12 7.60 2.65
CA SER A 202 14.09 8.66 2.95
C SER A 202 13.44 10.03 3.12
N GLN A 203 12.11 10.07 3.21
CA GLN A 203 11.33 11.29 3.40
C GLN A 203 10.20 11.01 4.40
N ILE A 204 9.96 11.99 5.27
CA ILE A 204 8.92 11.95 6.29
C ILE A 204 7.55 12.00 5.62
N SER A 205 6.61 11.19 6.10
CA SER A 205 5.23 11.16 5.61
C SER A 205 4.27 11.48 6.75
N ILE A 206 3.48 12.54 6.62
CA ILE A 206 2.47 12.93 7.62
C ILE A 206 1.09 12.76 6.99
N GLY A 207 0.19 12.06 7.69
CA GLY A 207 -1.10 11.65 7.14
C GLY A 207 -0.98 10.41 6.25
N VAL A 208 -1.60 10.44 5.08
CA VAL A 208 -1.57 9.35 4.10
C VAL A 208 -0.16 9.14 3.60
N HIS A 209 0.32 7.90 3.70
CA HIS A 209 1.63 7.53 3.19
C HIS A 209 1.63 7.56 1.66
N LEU A 210 2.42 8.47 1.09
CA LEU A 210 2.58 8.59 -0.35
C LEU A 210 3.81 7.78 -0.79
N GLN A 211 3.55 6.62 -1.43
CA GLN A 211 4.59 5.67 -1.82
C GLN A 211 5.74 6.33 -2.58
N THR A 212 6.96 6.04 -2.13
CA THR A 212 8.20 6.47 -2.76
C THR A 212 8.62 5.51 -3.87
N HIS A 213 8.98 6.05 -5.03
CA HIS A 213 9.63 5.26 -6.08
C HIS A 213 11.14 5.29 -5.84
N ASP A 214 11.68 4.25 -5.23
CA ASP A 214 13.13 4.01 -5.16
C ASP A 214 13.49 2.88 -6.13
N SER A 215 14.52 3.08 -6.95
CA SER A 215 14.98 2.08 -7.92
C SER A 215 15.56 0.82 -7.29
N ASN A 216 15.87 0.85 -5.99
CA ASN A 216 16.35 -0.27 -5.20
C ASN A 216 15.22 -1.11 -4.60
N ASN A 217 13.97 -0.64 -4.70
CA ASN A 217 12.81 -1.41 -4.24
C ASN A 217 12.80 -2.79 -4.93
N LYS A 218 12.58 -3.84 -4.14
CA LYS A 218 12.39 -5.20 -4.64
C LYS A 218 10.99 -5.66 -4.27
N LEU A 219 10.16 -5.88 -5.29
CA LEU A 219 8.78 -6.28 -5.13
C LEU A 219 8.58 -7.68 -5.74
N HIS A 220 7.69 -8.46 -5.12
CA HIS A 220 7.15 -9.69 -5.69
C HIS A 220 5.65 -9.53 -5.84
N PHE A 221 5.13 -9.83 -7.04
CA PHE A 221 3.69 -9.91 -7.22
C PHE A 221 3.18 -11.24 -6.68
N TYR A 222 2.47 -11.18 -5.56
CA TYR A 222 1.83 -12.32 -4.92
C TYR A 222 0.43 -12.58 -5.51
N GLY A 223 -0.25 -11.52 -5.95
CA GLY A 223 -1.49 -11.59 -6.73
C GLY A 223 -2.73 -12.06 -5.97
N HIS A 224 -2.64 -12.30 -4.66
CA HIS A 224 -3.75 -12.66 -3.77
C HIS A 224 -3.72 -11.79 -2.52
N GLU A 225 -4.84 -11.67 -1.80
CA GLU A 225 -4.91 -10.88 -0.55
C GLU A 225 -4.60 -11.71 0.71
N ASP A 226 -4.67 -13.04 0.62
CA ASP A 226 -4.45 -13.95 1.75
C ASP A 226 -3.23 -14.85 1.48
N PRO A 227 -2.17 -14.80 2.32
CA PRO A 227 -1.01 -15.69 2.25
C PRO A 227 -1.34 -17.19 2.22
N ALA A 228 -2.49 -17.59 2.76
CA ALA A 228 -2.95 -18.98 2.78
C ALA A 228 -3.30 -19.54 1.39
N VAL A 229 -3.53 -18.68 0.38
CA VAL A 229 -3.94 -19.11 -0.97
C VAL A 229 -2.81 -19.81 -1.73
N ALA A 230 -1.58 -19.33 -1.56
CA ALA A 230 -0.38 -19.91 -2.16
C ALA A 230 0.83 -19.83 -1.19
N PRO A 231 0.83 -20.58 -0.09
CA PRO A 231 1.81 -20.44 0.99
C PRO A 231 3.26 -20.62 0.56
N SER A 232 3.53 -21.65 -0.25
CA SER A 232 4.89 -21.94 -0.73
C SER A 232 5.44 -20.81 -1.59
N TYR A 233 4.59 -20.14 -2.38
CA TYR A 233 5.00 -18.98 -3.16
C TYR A 233 5.28 -17.78 -2.24
N TYR A 234 4.38 -17.52 -1.29
CA TYR A 234 4.52 -16.44 -0.31
C TYR A 234 5.83 -16.55 0.50
N PHE A 235 6.16 -17.74 1.00
CA PHE A 235 7.39 -17.99 1.74
C PHE A 235 8.64 -17.84 0.86
N ARG A 236 8.64 -18.35 -0.39
CA ARG A 236 9.76 -18.14 -1.31
C ARG A 236 9.99 -16.65 -1.58
N CYS A 237 8.93 -15.89 -1.80
CA CYS A 237 9.01 -14.44 -1.99
C CYS A 237 9.60 -13.76 -0.74
N THR A 238 9.15 -14.14 0.46
CA THR A 238 9.66 -13.62 1.73
C THR A 238 11.17 -13.88 1.90
N GLU A 239 11.61 -15.12 1.71
CA GLU A 239 13.03 -15.50 1.79
C GLU A 239 13.88 -14.73 0.77
N SER A 240 13.35 -14.55 -0.45
CA SER A 240 13.99 -13.77 -1.51
C SER A 240 14.16 -12.28 -1.13
N LEU A 241 13.16 -11.68 -0.47
CA LEU A 241 13.25 -10.30 0.04
C LEU A 241 14.29 -10.18 1.15
N LYS A 242 14.27 -11.08 2.15
CA LYS A 242 15.29 -11.11 3.20
C LYS A 242 16.69 -11.28 2.62
N LYS A 243 16.89 -12.27 1.73
CA LYS A 243 18.18 -12.52 1.09
C LYS A 243 18.68 -11.29 0.36
N HIS A 244 17.80 -10.62 -0.39
CA HIS A 244 18.17 -9.41 -1.12
C HIS A 244 18.58 -8.28 -0.16
N TYR A 245 17.84 -8.06 0.94
CA TYR A 245 18.19 -7.11 1.99
C TYR A 245 19.56 -7.42 2.62
N ILE A 246 19.78 -8.67 3.06
CA ILE A 246 21.05 -9.08 3.67
C ILE A 246 22.24 -8.89 2.73
N THR A 247 22.05 -9.18 1.45
CA THR A 247 23.14 -9.13 0.46
C THR A 247 23.57 -7.71 0.13
N HIS A 248 22.64 -6.76 0.06
CA HIS A 248 22.91 -5.43 -0.49
C HIS A 248 22.72 -4.28 0.52
N TRP A 249 21.92 -4.48 1.56
CA TRP A 249 21.33 -3.39 2.35
C TRP A 249 21.41 -3.61 3.86
N LYS A 250 22.19 -4.59 4.33
CA LYS A 250 22.28 -4.98 5.74
C LYS A 250 22.69 -3.84 6.70
N SER A 251 23.32 -2.78 6.19
CA SER A 251 23.71 -1.60 6.98
C SER A 251 22.57 -0.61 7.22
N ILE A 252 21.43 -0.78 6.55
CA ILE A 252 20.26 0.11 6.65
C ILE A 252 19.28 -0.50 7.67
N PRO A 253 18.74 0.27 8.63
CA PRO A 253 17.70 -0.21 9.54
C PRO A 253 16.52 -0.87 8.82
N LEU A 254 16.09 -2.04 9.28
CA LEU A 254 14.97 -2.78 8.70
C LEU A 254 13.74 -2.77 9.62
N ILE A 255 12.58 -2.49 9.03
CA ILE A 255 11.27 -2.76 9.62
C ILE A 255 10.59 -3.85 8.79
N VAL A 256 9.99 -4.85 9.44
CA VAL A 256 9.19 -5.90 8.80
C VAL A 256 7.77 -5.80 9.32
N ILE A 257 6.81 -5.75 8.40
CA ILE A 257 5.37 -5.75 8.71
C ILE A 257 4.81 -7.12 8.36
N THR A 258 4.11 -7.75 9.31
CA THR A 258 3.47 -9.06 9.09
C THR A 258 2.01 -8.92 8.63
N PRO A 259 1.44 -9.97 8.00
CA PRO A 259 0.00 -10.08 7.79
C PRO A 259 -0.81 -9.91 9.08
N GLY A 260 -2.06 -9.45 8.92
CA GLY A 260 -2.98 -9.26 10.05
C GLY A 260 -3.70 -10.50 10.56
N ASN A 261 -3.63 -11.60 9.83
CA ASN A 261 -4.13 -12.88 10.32
C ASN A 261 -3.09 -13.52 11.23
N ILE A 262 -3.37 -13.53 12.53
CA ILE A 262 -2.49 -14.08 13.58
C ILE A 262 -3.02 -15.40 14.17
N ARG A 263 -3.99 -16.03 13.51
CA ARG A 263 -4.75 -17.21 13.98
C ARG A 263 -4.61 -18.39 13.03
N GLY A 264 -4.75 -19.61 13.54
CA GLY A 264 -4.71 -20.82 12.72
C GLY A 264 -3.47 -20.83 11.80
N PHE A 265 -3.67 -20.90 10.49
CA PHE A 265 -2.59 -20.80 9.50
C PHE A 265 -1.79 -19.48 9.57
N GLY A 266 -2.40 -18.39 10.03
CA GLY A 266 -1.73 -17.12 10.31
C GLY A 266 -0.65 -17.24 11.41
N ARG A 267 -0.89 -18.05 12.45
CA ARG A 267 0.12 -18.33 13.49
C ARG A 267 1.29 -19.13 12.92
N GLU A 268 1.01 -20.14 12.09
CA GLU A 268 2.05 -20.89 11.37
C GLU A 268 2.87 -19.99 10.44
N THR A 269 2.18 -19.07 9.75
CA THR A 269 2.81 -18.04 8.92
C THR A 269 3.74 -17.17 9.75
N LEU A 270 3.28 -16.65 10.89
CA LEU A 270 4.12 -15.88 11.81
C LEU A 270 5.33 -16.67 12.30
N ALA A 271 5.15 -17.90 12.78
CA ALA A 271 6.26 -18.75 13.22
C ALA A 271 7.31 -18.93 12.10
N HIS A 272 6.86 -19.14 10.86
CA HIS A 272 7.75 -19.19 9.71
C HIS A 272 8.48 -17.86 9.46
N LEU A 273 7.79 -16.71 9.51
CA LEU A 273 8.42 -15.41 9.37
C LEU A 273 9.51 -15.18 10.42
N PHE A 274 9.25 -15.55 11.68
CA PHE A 274 10.24 -15.43 12.76
C PHE A 274 11.41 -16.40 12.60
N LYS A 275 11.20 -17.57 12.00
CA LYS A 275 12.30 -18.43 11.57
C LYS A 275 13.13 -17.78 10.46
N VAL A 276 12.48 -17.13 9.49
CA VAL A 276 13.15 -16.44 8.38
C VAL A 276 13.96 -15.26 8.91
N PHE A 277 13.40 -14.39 9.76
CA PHE A 277 14.06 -13.16 10.22
C PHE A 277 14.79 -13.27 11.57
N GLY A 278 14.75 -14.42 12.24
CA GLY A 278 15.26 -14.58 13.61
C GLY A 278 16.77 -14.34 13.78
N ASP A 279 17.57 -14.63 12.75
CA ASP A 279 19.02 -14.35 12.72
C ASP A 279 19.37 -12.85 12.66
N LEU A 280 18.37 -11.99 12.51
CA LEU A 280 18.50 -10.54 12.66
C LEU A 280 18.38 -10.07 14.11
N GLU A 281 18.10 -10.98 15.04
CA GLU A 281 17.82 -10.70 16.46
C GLU A 281 16.79 -9.55 16.61
N PRO A 282 15.57 -9.71 16.09
CA PRO A 282 14.65 -8.60 15.92
C PRO A 282 14.10 -8.08 17.25
N SER A 283 13.85 -6.77 17.31
CA SER A 283 12.94 -6.16 18.28
C SER A 283 11.51 -6.42 17.84
N LEU A 284 10.73 -7.16 18.62
CA LEU A 284 9.33 -7.43 18.37
C LEU A 284 8.45 -6.30 18.90
N ILE A 285 7.62 -5.73 18.05
CA ILE A 285 6.52 -4.85 18.44
C ILE A 285 5.23 -5.63 18.27
N TYR A 286 4.60 -5.96 19.38
CA TYR A 286 3.35 -6.71 19.40
C TYR A 286 2.20 -5.80 19.82
N LEU A 287 1.32 -5.51 18.86
CA LEU A 287 0.10 -4.73 19.07
C LEU A 287 -0.99 -5.69 19.58
N SER A 288 -1.15 -5.67 20.90
CA SER A 288 -2.11 -6.47 21.66
C SER A 288 -3.52 -6.17 21.19
N HIS A 289 -4.27 -7.22 20.91
CA HIS A 289 -5.71 -7.15 20.70
C HIS A 289 -6.47 -7.46 21.99
N ASN A 290 -5.78 -7.71 23.11
CA ASN A 290 -6.36 -7.63 24.45
C ASN A 290 -6.38 -6.19 24.94
N ASN A 291 -7.44 -5.81 25.66
CA ASN A 291 -7.64 -4.46 26.22
C ASN A 291 -7.53 -3.32 25.17
N TYR A 292 -7.93 -3.60 23.93
CA TYR A 292 -7.87 -2.61 22.86
C TYR A 292 -8.88 -1.47 23.09
N LEU A 293 -8.53 -0.27 22.68
CA LEU A 293 -9.47 0.84 22.59
C LEU A 293 -10.24 0.73 21.27
N SER A 294 -11.55 0.49 21.35
CA SER A 294 -12.44 0.51 20.18
C SER A 294 -12.81 1.95 19.81
N ILE A 295 -12.69 2.29 18.53
CA ILE A 295 -13.10 3.60 17.99
C ILE A 295 -14.19 3.39 16.93
N GLY A 296 -15.31 4.10 17.11
CA GLY A 296 -16.49 3.95 16.26
C GLY A 296 -17.15 2.59 16.46
N ASP A 297 -17.74 2.05 15.40
CA ASP A 297 -18.48 0.78 15.44
C ASP A 297 -17.56 -0.43 15.18
N PHE A 298 -16.33 -0.40 15.74
CA PHE A 298 -15.44 -1.54 15.62
C PHE A 298 -15.92 -2.66 16.56
N GLU A 299 -16.37 -3.76 15.96
CA GLU A 299 -16.64 -5.01 16.66
C GLU A 299 -15.65 -6.09 16.22
N PRO A 300 -15.00 -6.78 17.17
CA PRO A 300 -14.13 -7.90 16.85
C PRO A 300 -14.99 -9.06 16.34
N ASP A 301 -14.39 -9.95 15.55
CA ASP A 301 -15.04 -11.20 15.19
C ASP A 301 -15.41 -12.00 16.46
N GLU A 302 -16.52 -12.74 16.49
CA GLU A 302 -16.90 -13.57 17.65
C GLU A 302 -15.80 -14.58 17.97
N PHE A 303 -15.16 -15.14 16.94
CA PHE A 303 -13.99 -15.99 17.09
C PHE A 303 -12.77 -15.21 17.60
N GLU A 304 -12.70 -13.90 17.33
CA GLU A 304 -11.67 -13.03 17.89
C GLU A 304 -11.72 -12.89 19.41
N VAL A 305 -12.91 -12.99 19.97
CA VAL A 305 -13.15 -12.85 21.42
C VAL A 305 -12.83 -14.14 22.19
N GLN A 306 -12.94 -15.30 21.54
CA GLN A 306 -12.80 -16.61 22.19
C GLN A 306 -11.38 -17.18 22.08
N ASP A 307 -10.74 -17.05 20.93
CA ASP A 307 -9.41 -17.56 20.66
C ASP A 307 -8.38 -16.42 20.64
N ASN A 308 -7.24 -16.65 21.31
CA ASN A 308 -5.99 -15.87 21.35
C ASN A 308 -5.69 -15.08 22.63
N PRO A 309 -5.28 -15.74 23.73
CA PRO A 309 -4.40 -15.06 24.67
C PRO A 309 -3.11 -14.66 23.93
N ASP A 310 -2.68 -13.40 24.03
CA ASP A 310 -1.48 -12.92 23.31
C ASP A 310 -0.26 -13.82 23.54
N ASP A 311 -0.18 -14.44 24.72
CA ASP A 311 0.90 -15.33 25.12
C ASP A 311 1.00 -16.58 24.22
N GLU A 312 -0.11 -17.09 23.69
CA GLU A 312 -0.10 -18.20 22.73
C GLU A 312 0.47 -17.78 21.38
N VAL A 313 0.17 -16.55 20.93
CA VAL A 313 0.74 -16.01 19.69
C VAL A 313 2.24 -15.80 19.84
N LEU A 314 2.68 -15.34 21.02
CA LEU A 314 4.07 -15.04 21.32
C LEU A 314 4.93 -16.29 21.59
N ALA A 315 4.35 -17.39 22.08
CA ALA A 315 5.07 -18.59 22.52
C ALA A 315 5.98 -19.20 21.44
N ASP A 316 5.62 -19.10 20.16
CA ASP A 316 6.36 -19.70 19.05
C ASP A 316 7.33 -18.74 18.35
N LEU A 317 7.46 -17.50 18.85
CA LEU A 317 8.22 -16.44 18.17
C LEU A 317 9.60 -16.25 18.80
N THR A 318 10.63 -16.15 17.96
CA THR A 318 12.01 -15.90 18.41
C THR A 318 12.40 -14.44 18.19
N TYR A 319 12.62 -13.70 19.27
CA TYR A 319 12.95 -12.27 19.24
C TYR A 319 13.99 -11.93 20.32
N LYS A 320 14.71 -10.82 20.12
CA LYS A 320 15.70 -10.32 21.09
C LYS A 320 15.03 -9.54 22.22
N THR A 321 14.11 -8.66 21.86
CA THR A 321 13.34 -7.83 22.80
C THR A 321 11.88 -7.78 22.34
N VAL A 322 10.95 -7.55 23.26
CA VAL A 322 9.52 -7.44 22.96
C VAL A 322 8.92 -6.20 23.60
N TYR A 323 8.11 -5.49 22.83
CA TYR A 323 7.32 -4.34 23.23
C TYR A 323 5.85 -4.67 22.99
N LYS A 324 5.14 -5.05 24.06
CA LYS A 324 3.71 -5.32 24.04
C LYS A 324 2.95 -4.02 24.26
N LEU A 325 2.16 -3.61 23.26
CA LEU A 325 1.43 -2.35 23.24
C LEU A 325 -0.07 -2.58 23.16
N ASP A 326 -0.85 -1.77 23.86
CA ASP A 326 -2.31 -1.79 23.74
C ASP A 326 -2.70 -1.22 22.37
N SER A 327 -3.56 -1.91 21.61
CA SER A 327 -3.96 -1.43 20.30
C SER A 327 -5.14 -0.47 20.36
N THR A 328 -5.20 0.43 19.38
CA THR A 328 -6.42 1.18 19.07
C THR A 328 -7.01 0.61 17.79
N ARG A 329 -8.22 0.05 17.87
CA ARG A 329 -8.87 -0.61 16.73
C ARG A 329 -9.97 0.28 16.18
N ARG A 330 -9.82 0.58 14.89
CA ARG A 330 -10.79 1.33 14.09
C ARG A 330 -10.96 0.63 12.76
N LYS A 331 -12.20 0.32 12.39
CA LYS A 331 -12.49 -0.17 11.05
C LYS A 331 -12.41 1.00 10.06
N PRO A 332 -11.59 0.92 9.00
CA PRO A 332 -11.60 1.92 7.94
C PRO A 332 -12.98 1.99 7.29
N LYS A 333 -13.39 3.19 6.85
CA LYS A 333 -14.67 3.39 6.17
C LYS A 333 -14.76 2.57 4.88
N TYR A 334 -13.64 2.46 4.16
CA TYR A 334 -13.54 1.70 2.92
C TYR A 334 -12.51 0.56 3.09
N LEU A 335 -12.95 -0.67 2.89
CA LEU A 335 -12.19 -1.91 3.15
C LEU A 335 -12.39 -2.94 2.03
N GLY A 336 -11.52 -3.96 2.00
CA GLY A 336 -11.60 -5.09 1.09
C GLY A 336 -11.43 -4.63 -0.35
N ILE A 337 -12.36 -5.02 -1.21
CA ILE A 337 -12.36 -4.65 -2.62
C ILE A 337 -12.22 -3.13 -2.81
N LEU A 338 -12.89 -2.31 -2.00
CA LEU A 338 -12.79 -0.85 -2.12
C LEU A 338 -11.39 -0.32 -1.76
N ALA A 339 -10.72 -0.91 -0.76
CA ALA A 339 -9.35 -0.52 -0.43
C ALA A 339 -8.39 -0.87 -1.57
N SER A 340 -8.55 -2.06 -2.15
CA SER A 340 -7.80 -2.51 -3.33
C SER A 340 -8.06 -1.61 -4.56
N GLU A 341 -9.32 -1.21 -4.81
CA GLU A 341 -9.67 -0.27 -5.88
C GLU A 341 -9.06 1.12 -5.66
N ILE A 342 -9.14 1.65 -4.44
CA ILE A 342 -8.52 2.94 -4.09
C ILE A 342 -7.01 2.92 -4.38
N ALA A 343 -6.32 1.86 -3.95
CA ALA A 343 -4.89 1.72 -4.17
C ALA A 343 -4.53 1.55 -5.66
N LEU A 344 -5.33 0.80 -6.43
CA LEU A 344 -5.14 0.65 -7.88
C LEU A 344 -5.34 1.97 -8.63
N LEU A 345 -6.40 2.72 -8.30
CA LEU A 345 -6.65 4.03 -8.89
C LEU A 345 -5.52 5.01 -8.56
N GLN A 346 -5.10 5.08 -7.29
CA GLN A 346 -3.93 5.88 -6.91
C GLN A 346 -2.67 5.43 -7.65
N TYR A 347 -2.49 4.13 -7.93
CA TYR A 347 -1.32 3.62 -8.64
C TYR A 347 -1.30 4.04 -10.12
N PHE A 348 -2.39 3.81 -10.86
CA PHE A 348 -2.43 4.05 -12.30
C PHE A 348 -2.55 5.53 -12.68
N HIS A 349 -3.24 6.34 -11.86
CA HIS A 349 -3.39 7.78 -12.12
C HIS A 349 -2.21 8.63 -11.62
N ARG A 350 -1.24 8.03 -10.92
CA ARG A 350 -0.07 8.76 -10.40
C ARG A 350 0.86 9.19 -11.53
N ILE A 351 1.17 10.48 -11.59
CA ILE A 351 2.16 11.08 -12.51
C ILE A 351 3.52 11.25 -11.81
N SER A 352 3.50 11.68 -10.55
CA SER A 352 4.69 11.85 -9.73
C SER A 352 4.37 11.55 -8.26
N ARG A 353 5.35 11.64 -7.36
CA ARG A 353 5.15 11.33 -5.93
C ARG A 353 3.97 12.08 -5.29
N HIS A 354 3.77 13.34 -5.66
CA HIS A 354 2.75 14.22 -5.07
C HIS A 354 1.73 14.70 -6.10
N HIS A 355 1.64 14.05 -7.27
CA HIS A 355 0.74 14.48 -8.34
C HIS A 355 0.05 13.30 -9.02
N TRP A 356 -1.27 13.40 -9.14
CA TRP A 356 -2.17 12.46 -9.77
C TRP A 356 -3.07 13.16 -10.78
N ASP A 357 -3.46 12.43 -11.82
CA ASP A 357 -4.42 12.90 -12.81
C ASP A 357 -5.73 12.12 -12.70
N PHE A 358 -6.64 12.68 -11.92
CA PHE A 358 -8.03 12.24 -11.81
C PHE A 358 -8.97 13.11 -12.66
N SER A 359 -8.46 13.76 -13.71
CA SER A 359 -9.26 14.60 -14.61
C SER A 359 -9.82 13.84 -15.83
N SER A 360 -9.34 12.62 -16.05
CA SER A 360 -9.75 11.77 -17.17
C SER A 360 -9.73 10.29 -16.77
N PHE A 361 -10.58 9.50 -17.41
CA PHE A 361 -10.62 8.04 -17.23
C PHE A 361 -9.50 7.38 -18.04
N LEU A 362 -8.80 6.41 -17.45
CA LEU A 362 -7.74 5.66 -18.13
C LEU A 362 -8.26 4.96 -19.39
N LEU A 363 -9.46 4.38 -19.32
CA LEU A 363 -10.04 3.62 -20.44
C LEU A 363 -10.52 4.49 -21.60
N GLU A 364 -10.50 5.83 -21.47
CA GLU A 364 -10.74 6.75 -22.59
C GLU A 364 -9.48 7.00 -23.44
N LEU A 365 -8.31 6.72 -22.87
CA LEU A 365 -7.04 6.89 -23.57
C LEU A 365 -6.87 5.76 -24.60
N ALA A 366 -6.08 6.01 -25.64
CA ALA A 366 -5.71 4.95 -26.57
C ALA A 366 -4.81 3.92 -25.82
N PRO A 367 -5.15 2.62 -25.83
CA PRO A 367 -4.32 1.61 -25.18
C PRO A 367 -2.99 1.45 -25.92
N LEU A 368 -1.97 1.04 -25.19
CA LEU A 368 -0.67 0.69 -25.73
C LEU A 368 -0.69 -0.74 -26.29
N ILE A 369 0.15 -0.99 -27.30
CA ILE A 369 0.32 -2.31 -27.90
C ILE A 369 1.54 -2.99 -27.27
N LEU A 370 1.32 -4.13 -26.61
CA LEU A 370 2.41 -5.04 -26.24
C LEU A 370 2.41 -6.23 -27.20
N SER A 371 3.42 -6.29 -28.07
CA SER A 371 3.57 -7.41 -28.98
C SER A 371 4.02 -8.68 -28.25
N PHE A 372 3.56 -9.83 -28.70
CA PHE A 372 4.16 -11.12 -28.36
C PHE A 372 4.68 -11.85 -29.60
N THR A 373 5.00 -11.08 -30.65
CA THR A 373 5.60 -11.62 -31.87
C THR A 373 7.04 -12.07 -31.60
N PRO A 374 7.46 -13.27 -32.06
CA PRO A 374 8.83 -13.73 -31.97
C PRO A 374 9.82 -12.74 -32.60
N GLY A 375 11.03 -12.62 -32.06
CA GLY A 375 12.09 -11.76 -32.59
C GLY A 375 12.03 -10.29 -32.16
N ASN A 376 10.94 -9.82 -31.55
CA ASN A 376 10.90 -8.48 -30.93
C ASN A 376 11.60 -8.49 -29.56
N GLU A 377 12.48 -7.53 -29.30
CA GLU A 377 13.23 -7.37 -28.05
C GLU A 377 12.31 -7.23 -26.82
N PHE A 378 11.25 -6.43 -26.94
CA PHE A 378 10.28 -6.19 -25.87
C PHE A 378 9.02 -7.04 -26.01
N SER A 379 9.13 -8.19 -26.69
CA SER A 379 8.00 -9.13 -26.77
C SER A 379 7.62 -9.65 -25.38
N VAL A 380 6.31 -9.79 -25.14
CA VAL A 380 5.71 -10.35 -23.92
C VAL A 380 5.06 -11.71 -24.21
N PRO A 381 5.85 -12.75 -24.53
CA PRO A 381 5.32 -14.01 -25.05
C PRO A 381 4.76 -14.93 -23.97
N LEU A 382 4.83 -14.58 -22.69
CA LEU A 382 4.40 -15.44 -21.59
C LEU A 382 3.12 -14.93 -20.92
N ILE A 383 2.20 -15.85 -20.66
CA ILE A 383 1.07 -15.65 -19.76
C ILE A 383 1.24 -16.60 -18.58
N THR A 384 1.12 -16.09 -17.36
CA THR A 384 1.30 -16.88 -16.14
C THR A 384 0.10 -16.75 -15.23
N SER A 385 -0.27 -17.85 -14.56
CA SER A 385 -1.30 -17.86 -13.52
C SER A 385 -0.65 -17.95 -12.15
N LEU A 386 -1.18 -17.20 -11.18
CA LEU A 386 -0.95 -17.42 -9.75
C LEU A 386 -2.10 -18.20 -9.09
N HIS A 387 -3.12 -18.59 -9.84
CA HIS A 387 -4.20 -19.47 -9.38
C HIS A 387 -3.75 -20.93 -9.51
N GLU A 388 -3.38 -21.56 -8.39
CA GLU A 388 -2.89 -22.95 -8.35
C GLU A 388 -3.74 -24.00 -9.08
N PRO A 389 -5.10 -23.88 -9.11
CA PRO A 389 -5.94 -24.82 -9.85
C PRO A 389 -5.77 -24.78 -11.38
N VAL A 390 -5.24 -23.69 -11.94
CA VAL A 390 -5.08 -23.53 -13.39
C VAL A 390 -3.78 -24.19 -13.85
N LYS A 391 -3.89 -25.38 -14.44
CA LYS A 391 -2.72 -26.18 -14.88
C LYS A 391 -2.31 -25.93 -16.33
N CYS A 392 -3.27 -25.72 -17.22
CA CYS A 392 -3.06 -25.41 -18.62
C CYS A 392 -4.22 -24.56 -19.16
N LEU A 393 -3.96 -23.85 -20.26
CA LEU A 393 -4.95 -23.06 -20.98
C LEU A 393 -4.75 -23.28 -22.49
N ASN A 394 -5.83 -23.52 -23.23
CA ASN A 394 -5.81 -23.39 -24.69
C ASN A 394 -5.96 -21.92 -25.12
N GLU A 395 -5.85 -21.62 -26.42
CA GLU A 395 -5.92 -20.25 -26.95
C GLU A 395 -7.16 -19.46 -26.52
N SER A 396 -8.36 -20.05 -26.63
CA SER A 396 -9.63 -19.42 -26.25
C SER A 396 -9.73 -19.19 -24.73
N GLU A 397 -9.22 -20.15 -23.96
CA GLU A 397 -9.13 -20.04 -22.51
C GLU A 397 -8.13 -18.96 -22.10
N MET A 398 -6.98 -18.83 -22.78
CA MET A 398 -6.00 -17.77 -22.52
C MET A 398 -6.59 -16.38 -22.75
N GLN A 399 -7.38 -16.21 -23.81
CA GLN A 399 -8.10 -14.97 -24.07
C GLN A 399 -9.02 -14.62 -22.90
N THR A 400 -9.96 -15.51 -22.58
CA THR A 400 -10.91 -15.28 -21.47
C THR A 400 -10.21 -15.13 -20.12
N PHE A 401 -9.06 -15.79 -19.96
CA PHE A 401 -8.23 -15.75 -18.75
C PHE A 401 -7.41 -14.47 -18.61
N ILE A 402 -7.20 -13.63 -19.62
CA ILE A 402 -6.34 -12.43 -19.43
C ILE A 402 -7.10 -11.11 -19.64
N GLU A 403 -8.15 -11.11 -20.45
CA GLU A 403 -8.94 -9.92 -20.75
C GLU A 403 -9.61 -9.32 -19.51
N ALA A 404 -9.86 -8.00 -19.58
CA ALA A 404 -10.40 -7.18 -18.48
C ALA A 404 -9.63 -7.37 -17.15
N SER A 405 -8.32 -7.53 -17.29
CA SER A 405 -7.28 -7.81 -16.30
C SER A 405 -6.75 -6.64 -15.49
N VAL A 406 -6.47 -6.78 -14.19
CA VAL A 406 -5.23 -6.19 -13.65
C VAL A 406 -4.23 -7.33 -13.42
N VAL A 407 -3.06 -7.21 -14.05
CA VAL A 407 -1.98 -8.21 -14.00
C VAL A 407 -0.65 -7.53 -13.68
N ALA A 408 0.35 -8.31 -13.28
CA ALA A 408 1.72 -7.81 -13.23
C ALA A 408 2.44 -8.09 -14.54
N LEU A 409 3.17 -7.09 -15.03
CA LEU A 409 4.21 -7.30 -16.01
C LEU A 409 5.49 -7.68 -15.25
N CYS A 410 6.04 -8.84 -15.57
CA CYS A 410 7.23 -9.39 -14.92
C CYS A 410 8.28 -9.81 -15.96
N ALA A 411 9.54 -9.88 -15.55
CA ALA A 411 10.57 -10.61 -16.27
C ALA A 411 10.84 -11.94 -15.57
N ILE A 412 10.73 -13.03 -16.33
CA ILE A 412 10.90 -14.40 -15.84
C ILE A 412 12.16 -15.00 -16.47
N ASN A 413 12.93 -15.73 -15.68
CA ASN A 413 14.13 -16.43 -16.14
C ASN A 413 13.78 -17.68 -16.97
N VAL A 414 13.23 -17.45 -18.16
CA VAL A 414 12.96 -18.43 -19.21
C VAL A 414 13.57 -17.87 -20.50
N PRO A 415 14.51 -18.56 -21.16
CA PRO A 415 15.08 -18.09 -22.43
C PRO A 415 14.02 -18.02 -23.53
N LYS A 416 14.02 -16.94 -24.33
CA LYS A 416 13.10 -16.81 -25.47
C LYS A 416 13.22 -17.95 -26.49
N SER A 417 14.41 -18.57 -26.59
CA SER A 417 14.69 -19.69 -27.49
C SER A 417 14.07 -21.02 -27.05
N SER A 418 13.69 -21.17 -25.77
CA SER A 418 13.03 -22.39 -25.28
C SER A 418 11.51 -22.35 -25.41
N LEU A 419 10.94 -21.25 -25.92
CA LEU A 419 9.51 -21.09 -26.07
C LEU A 419 8.96 -21.94 -27.21
N GLN A 420 7.85 -22.62 -26.96
CA GLN A 420 7.20 -23.52 -27.91
C GLN A 420 5.98 -22.88 -28.58
N SER A 421 5.40 -21.86 -27.96
CA SER A 421 4.23 -21.15 -28.47
C SER A 421 4.28 -19.65 -28.13
N TYR A 422 3.47 -18.86 -28.84
CA TYR A 422 3.40 -17.41 -28.68
C TYR A 422 1.92 -16.96 -28.72
N PRO A 423 1.28 -16.71 -27.56
CA PRO A 423 1.86 -16.77 -26.21
C PRO A 423 2.03 -18.22 -25.72
N GLN A 424 2.91 -18.41 -24.73
CA GLN A 424 3.06 -19.65 -23.97
C GLN A 424 2.55 -19.44 -22.55
N PHE A 425 1.81 -20.44 -22.05
CA PHE A 425 1.29 -20.43 -20.69
C PHE A 425 2.25 -21.12 -19.72
N ILE A 426 2.44 -20.52 -18.55
CA ILE A 426 3.19 -21.08 -17.41
C ILE A 426 2.24 -21.12 -16.21
N ASN A 427 2.07 -22.29 -15.59
CA ASN A 427 1.24 -22.41 -14.39
C ASN A 427 2.00 -21.99 -13.12
N THR A 428 1.28 -21.87 -12.00
CA THR A 428 1.88 -21.46 -10.71
C THR A 428 3.01 -22.39 -10.28
N THR A 429 2.87 -23.71 -10.46
CA THR A 429 3.86 -24.70 -10.02
C THR A 429 5.19 -24.53 -10.75
N GLU A 430 5.17 -24.33 -12.07
CA GLU A 430 6.37 -24.04 -12.85
C GLU A 430 6.99 -22.69 -12.46
N LEU A 431 6.16 -21.65 -12.27
CA LEU A 431 6.62 -20.35 -11.79
C LEU A 431 7.34 -20.46 -10.44
N LEU A 432 7.01 -21.46 -9.60
CA LEU A 432 7.65 -21.62 -8.31
C LEU A 432 9.16 -21.88 -8.41
N HIS A 433 9.62 -22.40 -9.54
CA HIS A 433 11.01 -22.78 -9.77
C HIS A 433 11.77 -21.74 -10.61
N LEU A 434 11.11 -20.64 -10.97
CA LEU A 434 11.66 -19.59 -11.83
C LEU A 434 11.92 -18.32 -11.02
N ASP A 435 13.02 -17.65 -11.36
CA ASP A 435 13.25 -16.28 -10.91
C ASP A 435 12.29 -15.35 -11.65
N CYS A 436 11.52 -14.59 -10.87
CA CYS A 436 10.53 -13.65 -11.36
C CYS A 436 10.84 -12.26 -10.78
N THR A 437 10.91 -11.25 -11.64
CA THR A 437 11.13 -9.86 -11.25
C THR A 437 9.92 -9.04 -11.64
N PHE A 438 9.25 -8.44 -10.65
CA PHE A 438 8.15 -7.51 -10.89
C PHE A 438 8.65 -6.22 -11.55
N ILE A 439 7.93 -5.76 -12.58
CA ILE A 439 8.23 -4.50 -13.27
C ILE A 439 7.17 -3.45 -12.91
N CYS A 440 5.90 -3.75 -13.20
CA CYS A 440 4.77 -2.88 -12.89
C CYS A 440 3.45 -3.67 -12.89
N LEU A 441 2.38 -3.06 -12.36
CA LEU A 441 1.02 -3.51 -12.66
C LEU A 441 0.62 -2.98 -14.05
N CYS A 442 -0.33 -3.67 -14.68
CA CYS A 442 -0.78 -3.42 -16.04
C CYS A 442 -2.27 -3.77 -16.12
N ILE A 443 -3.08 -2.93 -16.76
CA ILE A 443 -4.44 -3.30 -17.14
C ILE A 443 -4.38 -3.95 -18.51
N VAL A 444 -4.92 -5.15 -18.64
CA VAL A 444 -5.10 -5.81 -19.94
C VAL A 444 -6.51 -5.54 -20.42
N HIS A 445 -6.64 -4.74 -21.48
CA HIS A 445 -7.92 -4.47 -22.11
C HIS A 445 -8.37 -5.67 -22.94
N SER A 446 -7.56 -6.08 -23.91
CA SER A 446 -7.86 -7.20 -24.80
C SER A 446 -6.59 -7.87 -25.35
N ILE A 447 -6.75 -9.05 -25.94
CA ILE A 447 -5.69 -9.77 -26.65
C ILE A 447 -6.14 -10.07 -28.08
N ASN A 448 -5.23 -9.88 -29.05
CA ASN A 448 -5.40 -10.31 -30.42
C ASN A 448 -4.38 -11.42 -30.74
N LEU A 449 -4.85 -12.67 -30.72
CA LEU A 449 -4.02 -13.85 -30.99
C LEU A 449 -3.55 -13.92 -32.45
N LYS A 450 -4.37 -13.45 -33.39
CA LYS A 450 -4.06 -13.50 -34.83
C LYS A 450 -2.95 -12.52 -35.20
N GLU A 451 -3.02 -11.29 -34.68
CA GLU A 451 -2.05 -10.22 -34.93
C GLU A 451 -0.94 -10.14 -33.87
N ARG A 452 -1.02 -11.01 -32.85
CA ARG A 452 -0.01 -11.24 -31.82
C ARG A 452 0.33 -10.03 -30.94
N PHE A 453 -0.70 -9.41 -30.36
CA PHE A 453 -0.51 -8.35 -29.37
C PHE A 453 -1.58 -8.31 -28.26
N PHE A 454 -1.25 -7.63 -27.17
CA PHE A 454 -2.17 -7.18 -26.14
C PHE A 454 -2.42 -5.67 -26.30
N LEU A 455 -3.66 -5.24 -26.04
CA LEU A 455 -3.98 -3.84 -25.76
C LEU A 455 -3.95 -3.64 -24.25
N VAL A 456 -3.15 -2.69 -23.78
CA VAL A 456 -2.91 -2.51 -22.34
C VAL A 456 -2.87 -1.04 -21.92
N TYR A 457 -3.11 -0.81 -20.63
CA TYR A 457 -2.80 0.46 -19.96
C TYR A 457 -1.70 0.23 -18.93
N LEU A 458 -0.62 0.99 -19.08
CA LEU A 458 0.54 0.97 -18.18
C LEU A 458 0.48 2.18 -17.25
N PRO A 459 1.06 2.10 -16.03
CA PRO A 459 1.16 3.26 -15.15
C PRO A 459 2.01 4.35 -15.77
N LYS A 460 1.72 5.61 -15.43
CA LYS A 460 2.52 6.78 -15.82
C LYS A 460 3.82 6.86 -14.98
N ASP A 461 4.64 5.81 -15.03
CA ASP A 461 5.94 5.73 -14.34
C ASP A 461 7.09 6.11 -15.28
N GLN A 462 7.73 7.24 -15.01
CA GLN A 462 8.87 7.75 -15.80
C GLN A 462 10.05 6.78 -15.84
N ASN A 463 10.18 5.88 -14.87
CA ASN A 463 11.26 4.90 -14.80
C ASN A 463 10.92 3.57 -15.48
N LEU A 464 9.71 3.41 -16.03
CA LEU A 464 9.24 2.13 -16.57
C LEU A 464 10.14 1.61 -17.70
N SER A 465 10.54 2.46 -18.64
CA SER A 465 11.44 2.08 -19.73
C SER A 465 12.79 1.57 -19.21
N GLY A 466 13.36 2.23 -18.19
CA GLY A 466 14.60 1.79 -17.55
C GLY A 466 14.44 0.51 -16.73
N LYS A 467 13.26 0.25 -16.15
CA LYS A 467 12.94 -1.03 -15.49
C LYS A 467 12.85 -2.15 -16.53
N LEU A 468 12.18 -1.93 -17.66
CA LEU A 468 12.07 -2.89 -18.76
C LEU A 468 13.44 -3.28 -19.31
N LEU A 469 14.28 -2.30 -19.66
CA LEU A 469 15.64 -2.54 -20.18
C LEU A 469 16.50 -3.35 -19.20
N ARG A 470 16.49 -3.00 -17.92
CA ARG A 470 17.24 -3.74 -16.89
C ARG A 470 16.72 -5.16 -16.70
N ALA A 471 15.40 -5.33 -16.77
CA ALA A 471 14.76 -6.62 -16.57
C ALA A 471 15.03 -7.58 -17.74
N THR A 472 15.15 -7.07 -18.98
CA THR A 472 15.45 -7.87 -20.18
C THR A 472 16.95 -8.05 -20.46
N ALA A 473 17.83 -7.25 -19.85
CA ALA A 473 19.28 -7.27 -20.10
C ALA A 473 19.95 -8.65 -19.90
N ASN A 474 19.42 -9.49 -19.00
CA ASN A 474 19.96 -10.81 -18.69
C ASN A 474 19.31 -11.96 -19.50
N GLY A 475 18.61 -11.64 -20.59
CA GLY A 475 17.93 -12.65 -21.43
C GLY A 475 16.64 -13.20 -20.81
N HIS A 476 16.14 -12.58 -19.74
CA HIS A 476 14.82 -12.91 -19.19
C HIS A 476 13.71 -12.57 -20.18
N THR A 477 12.63 -13.34 -20.12
CA THR A 477 11.45 -13.17 -20.97
C THR A 477 10.35 -12.43 -20.21
N LEU A 478 9.71 -11.47 -20.87
CA LEU A 478 8.59 -10.73 -20.29
C LEU A 478 7.32 -11.59 -20.25
N ALA A 479 6.57 -11.45 -19.16
CA ALA A 479 5.36 -12.21 -18.89
C ALA A 479 4.26 -11.33 -18.28
N LEU A 480 3.01 -11.62 -18.63
CA LEU A 480 1.84 -11.14 -17.91
C LEU A 480 1.44 -12.18 -16.86
N VAL A 481 1.61 -11.83 -15.58
CA VAL A 481 1.33 -12.69 -14.44
C VAL A 481 -0.02 -12.29 -13.82
N ARG A 482 -1.02 -13.17 -13.92
CA ARG A 482 -2.38 -12.91 -13.44
C ARG A 482 -2.62 -13.47 -12.03
N GLY A 483 -3.02 -12.56 -11.14
CA GLY A 483 -3.59 -12.84 -9.82
C GLY A 483 -5.12 -12.64 -9.81
N THR A 484 -5.66 -12.15 -8.70
CA THR A 484 -7.10 -11.88 -8.51
C THR A 484 -7.55 -10.48 -8.98
N GLY A 485 -6.62 -9.62 -9.39
CA GLY A 485 -6.88 -8.22 -9.71
C GLY A 485 -7.88 -8.01 -10.85
N SER A 486 -8.81 -7.09 -10.63
CA SER A 486 -9.78 -6.62 -11.64
C SER A 486 -9.58 -5.13 -11.91
N ILE A 487 -10.02 -4.69 -13.09
CA ILE A 487 -10.05 -3.27 -13.42
C ILE A 487 -10.94 -2.53 -12.41
N PRO A 488 -10.51 -1.38 -11.85
CA PRO A 488 -11.33 -0.59 -10.94
C PRO A 488 -12.70 -0.29 -11.54
N SER A 489 -13.76 -0.47 -10.73
CA SER A 489 -15.13 -0.28 -11.19
C SER A 489 -15.40 1.11 -11.77
N GLY A 490 -14.81 2.17 -11.19
CA GLY A 490 -14.93 3.55 -11.67
C GLY A 490 -14.47 3.75 -13.11
N GLU A 491 -13.45 3.02 -13.55
CA GLU A 491 -12.95 3.07 -14.93
C GLU A 491 -13.93 2.42 -15.91
N ILE A 492 -14.47 1.25 -15.55
CA ILE A 492 -15.43 0.53 -16.39
C ILE A 492 -16.77 1.27 -16.48
N LEU A 493 -17.18 1.91 -15.37
CA LEU A 493 -18.44 2.63 -15.25
C LEU A 493 -18.33 4.10 -15.66
N ALA A 494 -17.24 4.49 -16.33
CA ALA A 494 -17.00 5.86 -16.78
C ALA A 494 -18.17 6.44 -17.58
N SER A 495 -18.41 7.74 -17.39
CA SER A 495 -19.57 8.41 -17.98
C SER A 495 -19.65 8.28 -19.51
N PRO A 496 -18.53 8.29 -20.29
CA PRO A 496 -18.62 8.13 -21.75
C PRO A 496 -18.98 6.71 -22.22
N PHE A 497 -19.06 5.75 -21.30
CA PHE A 497 -19.55 4.41 -21.59
C PHE A 497 -21.02 4.18 -21.18
N ILE A 498 -21.69 5.17 -20.58
CA ILE A 498 -23.12 5.12 -20.29
C ILE A 498 -23.90 4.90 -21.60
N GLY A 499 -24.90 4.03 -21.57
CA GLY A 499 -25.70 3.66 -22.76
C GLY A 499 -25.01 2.69 -23.73
N LYS A 500 -23.70 2.45 -23.61
CA LYS A 500 -22.98 1.46 -24.43
C LYS A 500 -23.07 0.05 -23.82
N LYS A 501 -23.07 -0.97 -24.69
CA LYS A 501 -22.93 -2.38 -24.28
C LYS A 501 -21.45 -2.67 -24.03
N ILE A 502 -21.05 -2.66 -22.76
CA ILE A 502 -19.67 -2.92 -22.35
C ILE A 502 -19.52 -4.42 -22.07
N PRO A 503 -18.55 -5.13 -22.68
CA PRO A 503 -18.23 -6.50 -22.31
C PRO A 503 -17.95 -6.64 -20.81
N PHE A 504 -18.28 -7.79 -20.23
CA PHE A 504 -18.08 -8.11 -18.80
C PHE A 504 -18.89 -7.25 -17.80
N VAL A 505 -19.69 -6.28 -18.27
CA VAL A 505 -20.60 -5.49 -17.44
C VAL A 505 -22.01 -5.99 -17.61
N ASN A 506 -22.63 -6.42 -16.51
CA ASN A 506 -24.06 -6.63 -16.45
C ASN A 506 -24.73 -5.47 -15.72
N ARG A 507 -25.59 -4.72 -16.42
CA ARG A 507 -26.35 -3.60 -15.86
C ARG A 507 -27.71 -4.02 -15.30
N GLU A 508 -28.15 -5.23 -15.60
CA GLU A 508 -29.37 -5.77 -15.01
C GLU A 508 -29.10 -6.20 -13.57
N PRO A 509 -29.94 -5.80 -12.60
CA PRO A 509 -29.81 -6.28 -11.23
C PRO A 509 -29.96 -7.81 -11.23
N THR A 510 -28.91 -8.51 -10.83
CA THR A 510 -29.00 -9.97 -10.66
C THR A 510 -29.93 -10.25 -9.49
N ASN A 511 -31.03 -10.98 -9.73
CA ASN A 511 -31.92 -11.43 -8.66
C ASN A 511 -31.11 -12.20 -7.60
N LYS A 512 -31.25 -11.81 -6.33
CA LYS A 512 -30.72 -12.58 -5.20
C LYS A 512 -31.43 -13.92 -5.15
N ILE A 513 -30.74 -15.00 -5.49
CA ILE A 513 -31.24 -16.36 -5.24
C ILE A 513 -30.59 -16.82 -3.93
N GLY A 514 -31.39 -16.96 -2.87
CA GLY A 514 -30.92 -17.47 -1.57
C GLY A 514 -30.00 -16.52 -0.78
N GLY A 515 -30.08 -15.21 -1.00
CA GLY A 515 -29.31 -14.22 -0.23
C GLY A 515 -27.84 -14.05 -0.65
N ILE A 516 -27.34 -14.88 -1.58
CA ILE A 516 -25.96 -14.81 -2.10
C ILE A 516 -25.99 -14.12 -3.47
N TRP A 517 -25.21 -13.04 -3.61
CA TRP A 517 -24.94 -12.46 -4.92
C TRP A 517 -24.03 -13.42 -5.69
N ASN A 518 -24.62 -14.21 -6.61
CA ASN A 518 -23.82 -14.98 -7.56
C ASN A 518 -23.26 -14.04 -8.63
N ALA A 519 -22.13 -13.38 -8.33
CA ALA A 519 -21.23 -12.98 -9.40
C ALA A 519 -20.72 -14.30 -10.02
N ARG A 520 -21.17 -14.62 -11.25
CA ARG A 520 -20.57 -15.72 -12.00
C ARG A 520 -19.11 -15.34 -12.28
N ARG A 521 -18.20 -15.75 -11.39
CA ARG A 521 -16.79 -15.94 -11.75
C ARG A 521 -16.77 -17.01 -12.82
N ASN A 522 -16.82 -16.60 -14.07
CA ASN A 522 -16.75 -17.49 -15.23
C ASN A 522 -15.31 -18.02 -15.37
N LEU A 523 -14.89 -18.88 -14.45
CA LEU A 523 -13.77 -19.79 -14.62
C LEU A 523 -14.08 -21.08 -13.84
N GLY A 524 -14.40 -22.14 -14.58
CA GLY A 524 -14.21 -23.53 -14.14
C GLY A 524 -15.26 -24.16 -13.22
N ARG A 525 -16.41 -24.58 -13.77
CA ARG A 525 -17.04 -25.86 -13.36
C ARG A 525 -17.47 -26.65 -14.58
N LYS A 526 -16.65 -27.63 -14.97
CA LYS A 526 -17.10 -28.80 -15.75
C LYS A 526 -17.72 -29.79 -14.77
N SER A 527 -19.04 -29.76 -14.63
CA SER A 527 -19.84 -30.95 -14.29
C SER A 527 -21.32 -30.62 -14.42
N GLN A 528 -21.87 -30.94 -15.59
CA GLN A 528 -23.20 -31.54 -15.78
C GLN A 528 -23.45 -31.54 -17.29
N ARG A 529 -23.12 -32.66 -17.94
CA ARG A 529 -23.82 -33.09 -19.14
C ARG A 529 -24.71 -34.24 -18.68
N SER A 530 -26.00 -34.09 -18.97
CA SER A 530 -27.01 -35.15 -18.99
C SER A 530 -26.60 -36.28 -19.92
#